data_AF-A0AB35HDI4-F1
#
_entry.id   AF-A0AB35HDI4-F1
#
_cell.length_a   1.000
_cell.length_b   1.000
_cell.length_c   1.000
_cell.angle_alpha   90.00
_cell.angle_beta   90.00
_cell.angle_gamma   90.00
#
_symmetry.space_group_name_H-M   'P 1'
#
loop_
_entity.id
_entity.type
_entity.pdbx_description
1 polymer ?
#
loop_
_entity_poly.entity_id
_entity_poly.type
_entity_poly.pdbx_seq_one_letter_code
_entity_poly.pdbx_strand_id
1 'polypeptide(L)'
;MSEVFLRPSEAMSALRQVVADNDEQRDAHRAEVPDFPVAAAGRNLGGHGERIRDVLARIHERGGQRLDNLSATAHAAHEQVRAIADFDESFGSSFARGGEADSK
;
A
#
# COMPACT_ATOMS: atom_id res chain seq x y z
N MET A 1 -16.93 -25.07 -5.25
CA MET A 1 -15.92 -24.07 -4.85
C MET A 1 -15.45 -23.40 -6.11
N SER A 2 -15.45 -22.07 -6.19
CA SER A 2 -14.86 -21.38 -7.36
C SER A 2 -13.36 -21.62 -7.32
N GLU A 3 -12.80 -22.25 -8.35
CA GLU A 3 -11.35 -22.28 -8.53
C GLU A 3 -10.89 -20.84 -8.74
N VAL A 4 -10.16 -20.30 -7.76
CA VAL A 4 -9.50 -19.00 -7.89
C VAL A 4 -8.19 -19.26 -8.60
N PHE A 5 -8.16 -19.03 -9.92
CA PHE A 5 -6.92 -19.02 -10.67
C PHE A 5 -6.15 -17.75 -10.34
N LEU A 6 -5.27 -17.83 -9.35
CA LEU A 6 -4.30 -16.78 -9.10
C LEU A 6 -3.28 -16.76 -10.26
N ARG A 7 -2.93 -15.55 -10.71
CA ARG A 7 -1.79 -15.29 -11.58
C ARG A 7 -0.73 -14.59 -10.73
N PRO A 8 0.12 -15.33 -10.00
CA PRO A 8 0.95 -14.73 -8.95
C PRO A 8 1.91 -13.68 -9.48
N SER A 9 2.46 -13.87 -10.68
CA SER A 9 3.32 -12.88 -11.35
C SER A 9 2.60 -11.56 -11.62
N GLU A 10 1.39 -11.62 -12.18
CA GLU A 10 0.58 -10.43 -12.46
C GLU A 10 0.18 -9.72 -11.17
N ALA A 11 -0.23 -10.47 -10.14
CA ALA A 11 -0.59 -9.92 -8.84
C ALA A 11 0.61 -9.24 -8.14
N MET A 12 1.79 -9.88 -8.15
CA MET A 12 3.01 -9.28 -7.61
C MET A 12 3.43 -8.03 -8.39
N SER A 13 3.30 -8.02 -9.71
CA SER A 13 3.59 -6.85 -10.54
C SER A 13 2.62 -5.69 -10.22
N ALA A 14 1.33 -5.98 -10.09
CA ALA A 14 0.32 -4.98 -9.73
C ALA A 14 0.59 -4.38 -8.34
N LEU A 15 0.95 -5.21 -7.34
CA LEU A 15 1.29 -4.74 -6.00
C LEU A 15 2.54 -3.86 -5.99
N ARG A 16 3.55 -4.19 -6.79
CA ARG A 16 4.73 -3.32 -6.98
C ARG A 16 4.38 -1.98 -7.60
N GLN A 17 3.47 -1.97 -8.58
CA GLN A 17 2.99 -0.72 -9.18
C GLN A 17 2.25 0.14 -8.16
N VAL A 18 1.37 -0.47 -7.34
CA VAL A 18 0.67 0.24 -6.26
C VAL A 18 1.64 0.89 -5.27
N VAL A 19 2.74 0.20 -4.90
CA VAL A 19 3.78 0.79 -4.04
C VAL A 19 4.43 1.99 -4.72
N ALA A 20 4.84 1.86 -5.99
CA ALA A 20 5.48 2.95 -6.72
C ALA A 20 4.57 4.19 -6.85
N ASP A 21 3.30 3.98 -7.22
CA ASP A 21 2.32 5.06 -7.35
C ASP A 21 2.05 5.74 -5.99
N ASN A 22 1.98 4.96 -4.91
CA ASN A 22 1.79 5.50 -3.57
C ASN A 22 3.02 6.26 -3.05
N ASP A 23 4.23 5.84 -3.41
CA ASP A 23 5.45 6.56 -3.05
C ASP A 23 5.50 7.93 -3.74
N GLU A 24 5.11 8.03 -5.01
CA GLU A 24 4.96 9.32 -5.71
C GLU A 24 3.91 10.21 -5.01
N GLN A 25 2.74 9.65 -4.66
CA GLN A 25 1.70 10.39 -3.93
C GLN A 25 2.17 10.83 -2.54
N ARG A 26 2.96 10.01 -1.86
CA ARG A 26 3.51 10.31 -0.54
C ARG A 26 4.53 11.44 -0.59
N ASP A 27 5.38 11.45 -1.61
CA ASP A 27 6.34 12.53 -1.81
C ASP A 27 5.64 13.84 -2.17
N ALA A 28 4.65 13.80 -3.06
CA ALA A 28 3.80 14.96 -3.36
C ALA A 28 3.05 15.47 -2.12
N HIS A 29 2.44 14.57 -1.35
CA HIS A 29 1.73 14.92 -0.10
C HIS A 29 2.67 15.61 0.89
N ARG A 30 3.90 15.10 1.07
CA ARG A 30 4.89 15.71 1.98
C ARG A 30 5.39 17.08 1.52
N ALA A 31 5.40 17.33 0.21
CA ALA A 31 5.77 18.63 -0.32
C ALA A 31 4.71 19.71 -0.06
N GLU A 32 3.45 19.31 0.14
CA GLU A 32 2.29 20.21 0.28
C GLU A 32 1.74 20.23 1.72
N VAL A 33 2.52 20.76 2.65
CA VAL A 33 2.07 20.96 4.03
C VAL A 33 1.09 22.13 4.10
N PRO A 34 -0.13 21.95 4.66
CA PRO A 34 -1.08 23.04 4.81
C PRO A 34 -0.54 24.13 5.73
N ASP A 35 -0.43 25.35 5.20
CA ASP A 35 -0.20 26.55 5.98
C ASP A 35 -1.45 27.43 5.93
N PHE A 36 -2.18 27.48 7.04
CA PHE A 36 -3.33 28.37 7.20
C PHE A 36 -2.94 29.53 8.12
N PRO A 37 -2.78 30.76 7.58
CA PRO A 37 -2.52 31.93 8.39
C PRO A 37 -3.75 32.24 9.25
N VAL A 38 -3.60 32.27 10.58
CA VAL A 38 -4.71 32.56 11.51
C VAL A 38 -5.38 33.90 11.20
N ALA A 39 -4.61 34.90 10.76
CA ALA A 39 -5.13 36.20 10.37
C ALA A 39 -6.07 36.15 9.15
N ALA A 40 -5.95 35.13 8.29
CA ALA A 40 -6.83 34.93 7.13
C ALA A 40 -8.26 34.57 7.55
N ALA A 41 -8.48 34.12 8.79
CA ALA A 41 -9.83 33.89 9.33
C ALA A 41 -10.63 35.20 9.51
N GLY A 42 -9.98 36.36 9.49
CA GLY A 42 -10.63 37.66 9.62
C GLY A 42 -10.59 38.28 11.02
N ARG A 43 -11.10 39.51 11.12
CA ARG A 43 -11.01 40.31 12.35
C ARG A 43 -11.77 39.64 13.49
N ASN A 44 -11.15 39.56 14.67
CA ASN A 44 -11.69 38.93 15.88
C ASN A 44 -12.00 37.43 15.76
N LEU A 45 -11.50 36.75 14.72
CA LEU A 45 -11.71 35.31 14.49
C LEU A 45 -10.45 34.47 14.75
N GLY A 46 -9.47 35.00 15.48
CA GLY A 46 -8.19 34.33 15.75
C GLY A 46 -8.36 32.91 16.29
N GLY A 47 -9.20 32.71 17.30
CA GLY A 47 -9.46 31.37 17.84
C GLY A 47 -10.17 30.41 16.86
N HIS A 48 -10.89 30.93 15.86
CA HIS A 48 -11.42 30.10 14.78
C HIS A 48 -10.34 29.77 13.74
N GLY A 49 -9.46 30.72 13.43
CA GLY A 49 -8.31 30.49 12.55
C GLY A 49 -7.33 29.45 13.10
N GLU A 50 -7.08 29.46 14.41
CA GLU A 50 -6.29 28.42 15.08
C GLU A 50 -6.93 27.04 14.91
N ARG A 51 -8.25 26.92 15.14
CA ARG A 51 -8.97 25.66 14.94
C ARG A 51 -8.91 25.17 13.50
N ILE A 52 -9.02 26.05 12.50
CA ILE A 52 -8.88 25.67 11.09
C ILE A 52 -7.49 25.11 10.82
N ARG A 53 -6.45 25.84 11.25
CA ARG A 53 -5.05 25.41 11.10
C ARG A 53 -4.81 24.04 11.72
N ASP A 54 -5.30 23.81 12.94
CA ASP A 54 -5.12 22.55 13.66
C ASP A 54 -5.86 21.39 12.97
N VAL A 55 -7.07 21.64 12.45
CA VAL A 55 -7.83 20.64 11.69
C VAL A 55 -7.11 20.28 10.39
N LEU A 56 -6.60 21.27 9.65
CA LEU A 56 -5.85 21.02 8.42
C LEU A 56 -4.56 20.23 8.68
N ALA A 57 -3.80 20.60 9.71
CA ALA A 57 -2.61 19.86 10.14
C ALA A 57 -2.94 18.40 10.47
N ARG A 58 -4.03 18.16 11.22
CA ARG A 58 -4.46 16.81 11.58
C ARG A 58 -4.96 15.99 10.39
N ILE A 59 -5.65 16.61 9.43
CA ILE A 59 -6.07 15.94 8.19
C ILE A 59 -4.82 15.53 7.40
N HIS A 60 -3.85 16.42 7.28
CA HIS A 60 -2.61 16.16 6.56
C HIS A 60 -1.79 15.04 7.21
N GLU A 61 -1.65 15.04 8.54
CA GLU A 61 -0.99 13.97 9.29
C GLU A 61 -1.66 12.60 9.04
N ARG A 62 -2.99 12.55 9.13
CA ARG A 62 -3.76 11.33 8.81
C ARG A 62 -3.62 10.92 7.35
N GLY A 63 -3.51 11.88 6.43
CA GLY A 63 -3.21 11.63 5.02
C GLY A 63 -1.91 10.85 4.87
N GLY A 64 -0.83 11.34 5.51
CA GLY A 64 0.47 10.66 5.54
C GLY A 64 0.38 9.24 6.10
N GLN A 65 -0.29 9.06 7.24
CA GLN A 65 -0.49 7.73 7.85
C GLN A 65 -1.23 6.76 6.92
N ARG A 66 -2.22 7.24 6.15
CA ARG A 66 -2.94 6.39 5.18
C ARG A 66 -2.03 5.93 4.03
N LEU A 67 -1.17 6.83 3.52
CA LEU A 67 -0.21 6.49 2.48
C LEU A 67 0.82 5.48 3.00
N ASP A 68 1.36 5.69 4.21
CA ASP A 68 2.29 4.73 4.82
C ASP A 68 1.64 3.33 5.01
N ASN A 69 0.38 3.30 5.47
CA ASN A 69 -0.37 2.05 5.62
C ASN A 69 -0.64 1.34 4.30
N LEU A 70 -0.86 2.09 3.20
CA LEU A 70 -1.07 1.52 1.88
C LEU A 70 0.19 0.78 1.40
N SER A 71 1.36 1.42 1.48
CA SER A 71 2.64 0.77 1.13
C SER A 71 2.89 -0.46 2.00
N ALA A 72 2.70 -0.36 3.32
CA ALA A 72 2.90 -1.48 4.23
C ALA A 72 1.98 -2.68 3.89
N THR A 73 0.71 -2.39 3.57
CA THR A 73 -0.27 -3.42 3.18
C THR A 73 0.07 -4.04 1.84
N ALA A 74 0.47 -3.23 0.85
CA ALA A 74 0.86 -3.73 -0.47
C ALA A 74 2.12 -4.60 -0.41
N HIS A 75 3.12 -4.23 0.40
CA HIS A 75 4.30 -5.05 0.64
C HIS A 75 3.94 -6.38 1.33
N ALA A 76 3.11 -6.35 2.38
CA ALA A 76 2.68 -7.56 3.05
C ALA A 76 1.91 -8.50 2.11
N ALA A 77 1.02 -7.95 1.28
CA ALA A 77 0.32 -8.71 0.25
C ALA A 77 1.27 -9.31 -0.79
N HIS A 78 2.30 -8.56 -1.20
CA HIS A 78 3.30 -9.04 -2.16
C HIS A 78 4.05 -10.26 -1.61
N GLU A 79 4.49 -10.20 -0.36
CA GLU A 79 5.17 -11.33 0.30
C GLU A 79 4.24 -12.54 0.47
N GLN A 80 2.95 -12.34 0.74
CA GLN A 80 1.98 -13.44 0.82
C GLN A 80 1.77 -14.12 -0.54
N VAL A 81 1.62 -13.34 -1.61
CA VAL A 81 1.46 -13.90 -2.97
C VAL A 81 2.70 -14.66 -3.38
N ARG A 82 3.89 -14.12 -3.08
CA ARG A 82 5.16 -14.81 -3.31
C ARG A 82 5.23 -16.15 -2.57
N ALA A 83 4.91 -16.18 -1.28
CA ALA A 83 4.92 -17.40 -0.50
C ALA A 83 3.97 -18.47 -1.05
N ILE A 84 2.80 -18.08 -1.57
CA ILE A 84 1.87 -19.00 -2.22
C ILE A 84 2.46 -19.55 -3.53
N ALA A 85 3.08 -18.70 -4.35
CA ALA A 85 3.72 -19.12 -5.60
C ALA A 85 4.88 -20.09 -5.35
N ASP A 86 5.74 -19.80 -4.37
CA ASP A 86 6.86 -20.64 -3.97
C ASP A 86 6.35 -22.01 -3.46
N PHE A 87 5.25 -22.02 -2.70
CA PHE A 87 4.60 -23.26 -2.25
C PHE A 87 4.08 -24.09 -3.43
N ASP A 88 3.35 -23.48 -4.36
CA ASP A 88 2.79 -24.15 -5.54
C ASP A 88 3.88 -24.76 -6.43
N GLU A 89 4.97 -24.03 -6.68
CA GLU A 89 6.12 -24.53 -7.44
C GLU A 89 6.79 -25.73 -6.73
N SER A 90 7.01 -25.61 -5.42
CA SER A 90 7.60 -26.69 -4.63
C SER A 90 6.73 -27.96 -4.65
N PHE A 91 5.42 -27.79 -4.54
CA PHE A 91 4.44 -28.88 -4.57
C PHE A 91 4.37 -29.52 -5.95
N GLY A 92 4.30 -28.75 -7.03
CA GLY A 92 4.35 -29.26 -8.40
C GLY A 92 5.63 -30.05 -8.69
N SER A 93 6.78 -29.57 -8.21
CA SER A 93 8.07 -30.25 -8.38
C SER A 93 8.12 -31.62 -7.67
N SER A 94 7.34 -31.80 -6.60
CA SER A 94 7.29 -33.07 -5.86
C SER A 94 6.59 -34.18 -6.66
N PHE A 95 5.56 -33.86 -7.44
CA PHE A 95 4.91 -34.82 -8.35
C PHE A 95 5.78 -35.17 -9.55
N ALA A 96 6.50 -34.21 -10.11
CA ALA A 96 7.41 -34.46 -11.22
C ALA A 96 8.49 -35.48 -10.85
N ARG A 97 9.05 -35.39 -9.63
CA ARG A 97 10.03 -36.36 -9.12
C ARG A 97 9.42 -37.72 -8.75
N GLY A 98 8.19 -37.74 -8.24
CA GLY A 98 7.48 -38.99 -7.94
C GLY A 98 7.15 -39.80 -9.20
N GLY A 99 6.76 -39.13 -10.28
CA GLY A 99 6.47 -39.76 -11.58
C GLY A 99 7.68 -40.36 -12.29
N GLU A 100 8.88 -39.79 -12.11
CA GLU A 100 10.12 -40.37 -12.64
C GLU A 100 10.58 -41.63 -11.89
N ALA A 101 10.23 -41.78 -10.62
CA ALA A 101 10.60 -42.94 -9.80
C ALA A 101 9.74 -44.19 -10.09
N ASP A 102 8.49 -44.01 -10.54
CA ASP A 102 7.56 -45.10 -10.88
C ASP A 102 7.65 -45.57 -12.34
N SER A 103 8.52 -44.97 -13.17
CA SER A 103 8.71 -45.33 -14.60
C SER A 103 9.95 -46.20 -14.89
N LYS A 104 10.47 -46.93 -13.90
CA LYS A 104 11.59 -47.88 -14.08
C LYS A 104 11.25 -49.30 -13.64
#